data_AF-A0A2S9G0D3-F1
#
_entry.id   AF-A0A2S9G0D3-F1
#
_cell.length_a   1.000
_cell.length_b   1.000
_cell.length_c   1.000
_cell.angle_alpha   90.00
_cell.angle_beta   90.00
_cell.angle_gamma   90.00
#
_symmetry.space_group_name_H-M   'P 1'
#
loop_
_entity.id
_entity.type
_entity.pdbx_description
1 polymer ?
#
loop_
_entity_poly.entity_id
_entity_poly.type
_entity_poly.pdbx_seq_one_letter_code
_entity_poly.pdbx_strand_id
1 'polypeptide(L)'
;GRVRMILAHNDPGVHNWIDTQRFGEGYLTMRVIGSRQLPEVTQTVVALKELDTLLPADTRRVTPEERAAQLHARFDAIRRRYRI
;
A
#
# COMPACT_ATOMS: atom_id res chain seq x y z
N GLY A 1 -7.08 -16.56 -0.72
CA GLY A 1 -7.15 -15.09 -0.82
C GLY A 1 -5.82 -14.55 -1.33
N ARG A 2 -5.78 -13.30 -1.81
CA ARG A 2 -4.54 -12.63 -2.28
C ARG A 2 -4.38 -11.30 -1.55
N VAL A 3 -3.14 -10.94 -1.21
CA VAL A 3 -2.81 -9.59 -0.75
C VAL A 3 -2.28 -8.81 -1.96
N ARG A 4 -2.83 -7.62 -2.18
CA ARG A 4 -2.34 -6.68 -3.19
C ARG A 4 -1.85 -5.43 -2.48
N MET A 5 -0.79 -4.83 -2.98
CA MET A 5 -0.25 -3.56 -2.53
C MET A 5 0.02 -2.71 -3.76
N ILE A 6 -0.35 -1.44 -3.71
CA ILE A 6 -0.13 -0.50 -4.82
C ILE A 6 0.92 0.51 -4.39
N LEU A 7 2.02 0.58 -5.13
CA LEU A 7 3.10 1.54 -4.90
C LEU A 7 2.97 2.65 -5.94
N ALA A 8 2.84 3.89 -5.51
CA ALA A 8 2.74 5.04 -6.41
C ALA A 8 3.13 6.33 -5.69
N HIS A 9 3.61 7.32 -6.45
CA HIS A 9 3.94 8.65 -5.92
C HIS A 9 2.72 9.47 -5.49
N ASN A 10 1.63 9.34 -6.25
CA ASN A 10 0.38 10.03 -5.98
C ASN A 10 -0.63 9.02 -5.43
N ASP A 11 -1.55 9.52 -4.61
CA ASP A 11 -2.68 8.74 -4.13
C ASP A 11 -3.54 8.20 -5.29
N PRO A 12 -3.63 6.86 -5.47
CA PRO A 12 -4.50 6.25 -6.48
C PRO A 12 -5.95 6.09 -6.01
N GLY A 13 -6.27 6.48 -4.77
CA GLY A 13 -7.61 6.33 -4.18
C GLY A 13 -7.94 4.90 -3.71
N VAL A 14 -6.93 4.03 -3.53
CA VAL A 14 -7.11 2.64 -3.06
C VAL A 14 -6.61 2.45 -1.62
N HIS A 15 -7.22 1.52 -0.89
CA HIS A 15 -6.96 1.33 0.53
C HIS A 15 -5.56 0.80 0.87
N ASN A 16 -5.00 -0.05 0.01
CA ASN A 16 -3.72 -0.73 0.17
C ASN A 16 -2.56 -0.01 -0.54
N TRP A 17 -2.61 1.33 -0.59
CA TRP A 17 -1.56 2.17 -1.16
C TRP A 17 -0.36 2.34 -0.23
N ILE A 18 0.83 2.30 -0.82
CA ILE A 18 2.12 2.62 -0.23
C ILE A 18 2.67 3.84 -0.96
N ASP A 19 2.77 4.95 -0.22
CA ASP A 19 3.41 6.16 -0.69
C ASP A 19 4.92 5.96 -0.82
N THR A 20 5.44 6.18 -2.02
CA THR A 20 6.87 6.10 -2.32
C THR A 20 7.61 7.40 -2.02
N GLN A 21 6.94 8.44 -1.54
CA GLN A 21 7.51 9.74 -1.16
C GLN A 21 8.39 10.36 -2.26
N ARG A 22 7.99 10.20 -3.53
CA ARG A 22 8.73 10.66 -4.71
C ARG A 22 10.09 10.00 -4.95
N PHE A 23 10.48 8.99 -4.17
CA PHE A 23 11.68 8.21 -4.47
C PHE A 23 11.45 7.35 -5.71
N GLY A 24 12.26 7.58 -6.75
CA GLY A 24 12.20 6.83 -8.02
C GLY A 24 12.77 5.41 -7.92
N GLU A 25 13.54 5.13 -6.88
CA GLU A 25 14.16 3.83 -6.62
C GLU A 25 14.30 3.57 -5.12
N GLY A 26 14.42 2.30 -4.75
CA GLY A 26 14.55 1.87 -3.36
C GLY A 26 14.37 0.37 -3.19
N TYR A 27 14.25 -0.06 -1.93
CA TYR A 27 14.09 -1.47 -1.59
C TYR A 27 12.73 -1.72 -0.92
N LEU A 28 12.01 -2.75 -1.39
CA LEU A 28 10.86 -3.30 -0.70
C LEU A 28 11.27 -4.63 -0.08
N THR A 29 11.10 -4.78 1.23
CA THR A 29 11.38 -6.03 1.94
C THR A 29 10.08 -6.66 2.40
N MET A 30 9.88 -7.94 2.05
CA MET A 30 8.78 -8.75 2.57
C MET A 30 9.29 -9.59 3.73
N ARG A 31 8.59 -9.55 4.86
CA ARG A 31 8.89 -10.38 6.03
C ARG A 31 7.84 -11.47 6.15
N VAL A 32 8.28 -12.71 6.05
CA VAL A 32 7.45 -13.90 6.29
C VAL A 32 7.89 -14.47 7.64
N ILE A 33 7.03 -14.37 8.66
CA ILE A 33 7.35 -14.78 10.04
C ILE A 33 6.53 -16.02 10.38
N GLY A 34 7.21 -17.09 10.82
CA GLY A 34 6.55 -18.31 11.29
C GLY A 34 5.98 -19.24 10.21
N SER A 35 6.13 -18.90 8.92
CA SER A 35 5.75 -19.79 7.82
C SER A 35 6.93 -20.63 7.35
N ARG A 36 6.66 -21.89 6.98
CA ARG A 36 7.62 -22.74 6.27
C ARG A 36 7.59 -22.53 4.75
N GLN A 37 6.58 -21.82 4.25
CA GLN A 37 6.37 -21.55 2.84
C GLN A 37 6.43 -20.04 2.57
N LEU A 38 7.12 -19.67 1.50
CA LEU A 38 7.10 -18.30 0.99
C LEU A 38 5.89 -18.12 0.07
N PRO A 39 5.22 -16.96 0.10
CA PRO A 39 4.18 -16.67 -0.86
C PRO A 39 4.79 -16.45 -2.24
N GLU A 40 4.05 -16.83 -3.27
CA GLU A 40 4.35 -16.39 -4.63
C GLU A 40 4.10 -14.88 -4.73
N VAL A 41 5.08 -14.15 -5.26
CA VAL A 41 5.00 -12.70 -5.43
C VAL A 41 5.11 -12.37 -6.90
N THR A 42 4.07 -11.74 -7.43
CA THR A 42 4.03 -11.21 -8.80
C THR A 42 4.00 -9.69 -8.74
N GLN A 43 4.77 -9.04 -9.59
CA GLN A 43 4.79 -7.58 -9.71
C GLN A 43 4.59 -7.16 -11.17
N THR A 44 3.93 -6.03 -11.39
CA THR A 44 3.74 -5.44 -12.71
C THR A 44 3.73 -3.93 -12.56
N VAL A 45 4.51 -3.25 -13.40
CA VAL A 45 4.49 -1.79 -13.51
C VAL A 45 3.51 -1.42 -14.62
N VAL A 46 2.62 -0.48 -14.33
CA VAL A 46 1.54 -0.07 -15.24
C VAL A 46 1.37 1.44 -15.19
N ALA A 47 0.75 2.02 -16.22
CA ALA A 47 0.38 3.42 -16.15
C ALA A 47 -0.74 3.62 -15.12
N LEU A 48 -0.73 4.73 -14.38
CA LEU A 48 -1.75 5.00 -13.35
C LEU A 48 -3.18 4.98 -13.93
N LYS A 49 -3.35 5.46 -15.17
CA LYS A 49 -4.63 5.46 -15.89
C LYS A 49 -5.19 4.06 -16.18
N GLU A 50 -4.34 3.03 -16.17
CA GLU A 50 -4.70 1.63 -16.42
C GLU A 50 -4.96 0.87 -15.11
N LEU A 51 -4.70 1.49 -13.95
CA LEU A 51 -4.78 0.80 -12.66
C LEU A 51 -6.17 0.20 -12.43
N ASP A 52 -7.22 0.98 -12.69
CA ASP A 52 -8.60 0.55 -12.43
C ASP A 52 -9.07 -0.60 -13.33
N THR A 53 -8.43 -0.81 -14.50
CA THR A 53 -8.77 -1.94 -15.39
C THR A 53 -8.16 -3.28 -14.93
N LEU A 54 -7.14 -3.22 -14.08
CA LEU A 54 -6.39 -4.38 -13.60
C LEU A 54 -6.79 -4.81 -12.18
N LEU A 55 -7.44 -3.91 -11.45
CA LEU A 55 -7.88 -4.16 -10.09
C LEU A 55 -9.20 -4.97 -10.09
N PRO A 56 -9.37 -5.90 -9.14
CA PRO A 56 -10.66 -6.52 -8.89
C PRO A 56 -11.75 -5.46 -8.64
N ALA A 57 -12.98 -5.73 -9.12
CA ALA A 57 -14.11 -4.81 -9.00
C ALA A 57 -14.49 -4.49 -7.54
N ASP A 58 -14.17 -5.39 -6.61
CA ASP A 58 -14.38 -5.24 -5.16
C ASP A 58 -13.21 -4.53 -4.45
N THR A 59 -12.26 -3.96 -5.19
CA THR A 59 -11.14 -3.23 -4.59
C THR A 59 -11.64 -2.03 -3.80
N ARG A 60 -11.35 -2.02 -2.50
CA ARG A 60 -11.74 -0.93 -1.60
C ARG A 60 -11.09 0.39 -2.01
N ARG A 61 -11.94 1.37 -2.35
CA ARG A 61 -11.57 2.77 -2.55
C ARG A 61 -11.55 3.54 -1.23
N VAL A 62 -10.88 4.68 -1.24
CA VAL A 62 -10.69 5.56 -0.09
C VAL A 62 -11.05 6.98 -0.49
N THR A 63 -11.94 7.63 0.27
CA THR A 63 -12.23 9.05 0.10
C THR A 63 -11.10 9.93 0.66
N PRO A 64 -11.02 11.22 0.32
CA PRO A 64 -10.04 12.12 0.93
C PRO A 64 -10.08 12.16 2.46
N GLU A 65 -11.28 12.09 3.05
CA GLU A 65 -11.49 12.09 4.50
C GLU A 65 -10.99 10.78 5.13
N GLU A 66 -11.34 9.64 4.52
CA GLU A 66 -10.81 8.33 4.94
C GLU A 66 -9.29 8.29 4.81
N ARG A 67 -8.72 8.92 3.77
CA ARG A 67 -7.27 9.00 3.59
C ARG A 67 -6.62 9.82 4.71
N ALA A 68 -7.17 10.98 5.03
CA ALA A 68 -6.69 11.80 6.14
C ALA A 68 -6.71 11.01 7.46
N ALA A 69 -7.80 10.29 7.73
CA ALA A 69 -7.93 9.45 8.92
C ALA A 69 -6.88 8.32 8.95
N GLN A 70 -6.63 7.64 7.83
CA GLN A 70 -5.58 6.62 7.73
C GLN A 70 -4.19 7.18 8.04
N LEU A 71 -3.85 8.35 7.48
CA LEU A 71 -2.56 8.99 7.71
C LEU A 71 -2.40 9.39 9.18
N HIS A 72 -3.46 9.93 9.80
CA HIS A 72 -3.46 10.28 11.22
C HIS A 72 -3.29 9.03 12.11
N ALA A 73 -4.00 7.95 11.81
CA ALA A 73 -3.85 6.68 12.54
C ALA A 73 -2.43 6.11 12.43
N ARG A 74 -1.78 6.20 11.26
CA ARG A 74 -0.39 5.78 11.06
C ARG A 74 0.57 6.64 11.86
N PHE A 75 0.35 7.96 11.88
CA PHE A 75 1.13 8.91 12.68
C PHE A 75 1.04 8.58 14.17
N ASP A 76 -0.17 8.40 14.70
CA ASP A 76 -0.40 8.06 16.11
C ASP A 76 0.17 6.71 16.50
N ALA A 77 0.15 5.72 15.59
CA ALA A 77 0.75 4.42 15.84
C ALA A 77 2.28 4.52 16.02
N ILE A 78 2.95 5.35 15.21
CA ILE A 78 4.39 5.62 15.34
C ILE A 78 4.67 6.35 16.66
N ARG A 79 3.89 7.39 16.97
CA ARG A 79 3.99 8.12 18.24
C ARG A 79 3.90 7.22 19.46
N ARG A 80 2.89 6.33 19.48
CA ARG A 80 2.70 5.34 20.54
C ARG A 80 3.87 4.36 20.64
N ARG A 81 4.39 3.88 19.51
CA ARG A 81 5.52 2.94 19.46
C ARG A 81 6.78 3.55 20.06
N TYR A 82 7.07 4.82 19.78
CA TYR A 82 8.29 5.49 20.20
C TYR A 82 8.11 6.40 21.44
N ARG A 83 6.89 6.49 21.98
CA ARG A 83 6.52 7.31 23.15
C ARG A 83 6.84 8.80 22.97
N ILE A 84 6.38 9.37 21.85
CA ILE A 84 6.49 10.81 21.48
C ILE A 84 5.12 11.44 21.22
#